data_AF-A0A836BJL7-F1
#
_entry.id   AF-A0A836BJL7-F1
#
_cell.length_a   1.000
_cell.length_b   1.000
_cell.length_c   1.000
_cell.angle_alpha   90.00
_cell.angle_beta   90.00
_cell.angle_gamma   90.00
#
_symmetry.space_group_name_H-M   'P 1'
#
loop_
_entity.id
_entity.type
_entity.pdbx_description
1 polymer ?
#
loop_
_entity_poly.entity_id
_entity_poly.type
_entity_poly.pdbx_seq_one_letter_code
_entity_poly.pdbx_strand_id
1 'polypeptide(L)'
;MQENFLKTVVILNKEYLKLNKNLLISLAFSTIVSTSVAQLLADQEDYLNTTYTVIAGYSVFFSAFIILFYIDFKQRYKLSSGQTNYGLLKKELIQLITSLGIGEIVYLAVRWTAQYYFLNLNFEPYLASLSAEAISIVCYLFVVSISGKIVGLFKDDNK
;
A
#
# COMPACT_ATOMS: atom_id res chain seq x y z
N MET A 1 -12.53 23.06 -26.53
CA MET A 1 -11.38 22.12 -26.46
C MET A 1 -10.58 22.29 -25.16
N GLN A 2 -10.20 23.52 -24.76
CA GLN A 2 -9.54 23.79 -23.45
C GLN A 2 -10.38 23.42 -22.22
N GLU A 3 -11.71 23.59 -22.26
CA GLU A 3 -12.58 23.31 -21.11
C GLU A 3 -12.68 21.81 -20.76
N ASN A 4 -12.62 20.94 -21.77
CA ASN A 4 -12.56 19.48 -21.57
C ASN A 4 -11.20 19.03 -21.04
N PHE A 5 -10.12 19.67 -21.49
CA PHE A 5 -8.78 19.38 -20.98
C PHE A 5 -8.65 19.73 -19.49
N LEU A 6 -9.10 20.93 -19.09
CA LEU A 6 -9.11 21.36 -17.70
C LEU A 6 -9.98 20.47 -16.81
N LYS A 7 -11.18 20.06 -17.28
CA LYS A 7 -12.02 19.10 -16.57
C LYS A 7 -11.31 17.75 -16.39
N THR A 8 -10.68 17.21 -17.43
CA THR A 8 -9.93 15.95 -17.35
C THR A 8 -8.74 16.04 -16.37
N VAL A 9 -7.96 17.11 -16.42
CA VAL A 9 -6.81 17.32 -15.49
C VAL A 9 -7.29 17.47 -14.04
N VAL A 10 -8.36 18.22 -13.79
CA VAL A 10 -8.92 18.42 -12.44
C VAL A 10 -9.54 17.11 -11.90
N ILE A 11 -10.18 16.31 -12.76
CA ILE A 11 -10.74 15.01 -12.38
C ILE A 11 -9.61 14.03 -12.03
N LEU A 12 -8.56 13.94 -12.85
CA LEU A 12 -7.38 13.12 -12.58
C LEU A 12 -6.77 13.48 -11.22
N ASN A 13 -6.55 14.77 -10.94
CA ASN A 13 -5.98 15.22 -9.67
C ASN A 13 -6.84 14.80 -8.45
N LYS A 14 -8.17 14.87 -8.56
CA LYS A 14 -9.08 14.44 -7.47
C LYS A 14 -9.07 12.92 -7.26
N GLU A 15 -8.95 12.13 -8.31
CA GLU A 15 -8.87 10.67 -8.22
C GLU A 15 -7.56 10.22 -7.57
N TYR A 16 -6.41 10.82 -7.95
CA TYR A 16 -5.12 10.57 -7.30
C TYR A 16 -5.16 10.93 -5.80
N LEU A 17 -5.78 12.06 -5.43
CA LEU A 17 -5.94 12.44 -4.03
C LEU A 17 -6.77 11.44 -3.22
N LYS A 18 -7.87 10.91 -3.79
CA LYS A 18 -8.67 9.87 -3.13
C LYS A 18 -7.89 8.57 -2.96
N LEU A 19 -7.14 8.16 -3.98
CA LEU A 19 -6.29 6.98 -3.92
C LEU A 19 -5.24 7.10 -2.80
N ASN A 20 -4.51 8.21 -2.77
CA ASN A 20 -3.49 8.47 -1.75
C ASN A 20 -4.09 8.53 -0.34
N LYS A 21 -5.26 9.17 -0.18
CA LYS A 21 -6.00 9.19 1.09
C LYS A 21 -6.33 7.76 1.56
N ASN A 22 -6.82 6.91 0.66
CA ASN A 22 -7.18 5.54 1.01
C ASN A 22 -5.95 4.71 1.39
N LEU A 23 -4.82 4.89 0.68
CA LEU A 23 -3.55 4.26 1.05
C LEU A 23 -3.10 4.67 2.46
N LEU A 24 -3.13 5.97 2.79
CA LEU A 24 -2.72 6.47 4.10
C LEU A 24 -3.61 5.96 5.24
N ILE A 25 -4.93 5.95 5.04
CA ILE A 25 -5.86 5.42 6.04
C ILE A 25 -5.62 3.92 6.25
N SER A 26 -5.48 3.15 5.17
CA SER A 26 -5.20 1.72 5.27
C SER A 26 -3.87 1.42 5.95
N LEU A 27 -2.85 2.24 5.67
CA LEU A 27 -1.56 2.13 6.34
C LEU A 27 -1.71 2.37 7.84
N ALA A 28 -2.41 3.42 8.27
CA ALA A 28 -2.63 3.70 9.68
C ALA A 28 -3.34 2.55 10.42
N PHE A 29 -4.38 1.96 9.83
CA PHE A 29 -5.05 0.78 10.41
C PHE A 29 -4.12 -0.42 10.49
N SER A 30 -3.32 -0.66 9.44
CA SER A 30 -2.31 -1.71 9.42
C SER A 30 -1.26 -1.53 10.49
N THR A 31 -0.73 -0.31 10.67
CA THR A 31 0.25 0.00 11.72
C THR A 31 -0.30 -0.33 13.08
N ILE A 32 -1.50 0.19 13.41
CA ILE A 32 -2.14 -0.02 14.72
C ILE A 32 -2.29 -1.52 15.00
N VAL A 33 -2.83 -2.28 14.05
CA VAL A 33 -3.03 -3.72 14.23
C VAL A 33 -1.70 -4.46 14.33
N SER A 34 -0.75 -4.19 13.44
CA SER A 34 0.54 -4.90 13.42
C SER A 34 1.34 -4.63 14.70
N THR A 35 1.40 -3.39 15.19
CA THR A 35 2.07 -3.08 16.46
C THR A 35 1.37 -3.71 17.65
N SER A 36 0.04 -3.81 17.62
CA SER A 36 -0.73 -4.49 18.68
C SER A 36 -0.47 -5.99 18.66
N VAL A 37 -0.46 -6.62 17.48
CA VAL A 37 -0.15 -8.05 17.31
C VAL A 37 1.28 -8.36 17.76
N ALA A 38 2.24 -7.52 17.39
CA ALA A 38 3.62 -7.67 17.86
C ALA A 38 3.70 -7.64 19.38
N GLN A 39 2.99 -6.70 20.02
CA GLN A 39 2.95 -6.60 21.48
C GLN A 39 2.25 -7.79 22.14
N LEU A 40 1.16 -8.30 21.56
CA LEU A 40 0.43 -9.47 22.06
C LEU A 40 1.26 -10.76 21.95
N LEU A 41 2.18 -10.81 20.99
CA LEU A 41 3.08 -11.96 20.76
C LEU A 41 4.46 -11.74 21.41
N ALA A 42 4.59 -10.84 22.37
CA ALA A 42 5.87 -10.52 23.02
C ALA A 42 6.55 -11.74 23.67
N ASP A 43 5.76 -12.67 24.21
CA ASP A 43 6.27 -13.88 24.87
C ASP A 43 6.49 -15.06 23.89
N GLN A 44 6.32 -14.83 22.59
CA GLN A 44 6.55 -15.85 21.56
C GLN A 44 7.93 -15.70 20.95
N GLU A 45 8.41 -16.77 20.31
CA GLU A 45 9.66 -16.75 19.53
C GLU A 45 9.65 -15.61 18.49
N ASP A 46 10.77 -14.90 18.36
CA ASP A 46 10.89 -13.70 17.53
C ASP A 46 10.46 -13.92 16.07
N TYR A 47 10.75 -15.10 15.52
CA TYR A 47 10.38 -15.44 14.14
C TYR A 47 8.86 -15.66 14.01
N LEU A 48 8.19 -16.21 15.03
CA LEU A 48 6.73 -16.35 15.07
C LEU A 48 6.07 -14.99 15.22
N ASN A 49 6.54 -14.18 16.18
CA ASN A 49 6.08 -12.81 16.39
C ASN A 49 6.17 -12.02 15.07
N THR A 50 7.34 -12.02 14.44
CA THR A 50 7.57 -11.33 13.16
C THR A 50 6.60 -11.80 12.09
N THR A 51 6.51 -13.11 11.88
CA THR A 51 5.70 -13.68 10.79
C THR A 51 4.22 -13.34 10.95
N TYR A 52 3.65 -13.56 12.13
CA TYR A 52 2.24 -13.27 12.37
C TYR A 52 1.94 -11.77 12.38
N THR A 53 2.86 -10.94 12.89
CA THR A 53 2.73 -9.48 12.83
C THR A 53 2.65 -8.98 11.39
N VAL A 54 3.59 -9.41 10.54
CA VAL A 54 3.65 -8.99 9.14
C VAL A 54 2.41 -9.46 8.38
N ILE A 55 1.98 -10.72 8.58
CA ILE A 55 0.75 -11.25 7.97
C ILE A 55 -0.48 -10.46 8.41
N ALA A 56 -0.62 -10.17 9.70
CA ALA A 56 -1.76 -9.43 10.24
C ALA A 56 -1.82 -8.01 9.68
N GLY A 57 -0.70 -7.27 9.72
CA GLY A 57 -0.61 -5.94 9.15
C GLY A 57 -0.96 -5.92 7.66
N TYR A 58 -0.32 -6.78 6.88
CA TYR A 58 -0.54 -6.87 5.43
C TYR A 58 -2.00 -7.23 5.10
N SER A 59 -2.60 -8.17 5.83
CA SER A 59 -4.01 -8.56 5.64
C SER A 59 -4.96 -7.40 5.93
N VAL A 60 -4.72 -6.64 7.00
CA VAL A 60 -5.52 -5.47 7.36
C VAL A 60 -5.34 -4.35 6.34
N PHE A 61 -4.11 -4.08 5.90
CA PHE A 61 -3.82 -3.07 4.88
C PHE A 61 -4.63 -3.32 3.61
N PHE A 62 -4.54 -4.53 3.03
CA PHE A 62 -5.26 -4.85 1.80
C PHE A 62 -6.77 -4.83 2.00
N SER A 63 -7.27 -5.36 3.11
CA SER A 63 -8.71 -5.37 3.41
C SER A 63 -9.26 -3.95 3.50
N ALA A 64 -8.62 -3.09 4.29
CA ALA A 64 -9.02 -1.69 4.44
C ALA A 64 -8.92 -0.94 3.10
N PHE A 65 -7.84 -1.16 2.34
CA PHE A 65 -7.61 -0.49 1.07
C PHE A 65 -8.67 -0.86 0.03
N ILE A 66 -9.01 -2.14 -0.10
CA ILE A 66 -10.02 -2.62 -1.05
C ILE A 66 -11.39 -2.03 -0.71
N ILE A 67 -11.77 -2.01 0.57
CA ILE A 67 -13.05 -1.46 1.03
C ILE A 67 -13.12 0.05 0.72
N LEU A 68 -12.08 0.80 1.07
CA LEU A 68 -12.05 2.25 0.84
C LEU A 68 -12.01 2.58 -0.66
N PHE A 69 -11.21 1.85 -1.43
CA PHE A 69 -11.15 1.98 -2.89
C PHE A 69 -12.53 1.71 -3.51
N TYR A 70 -13.24 0.68 -3.07
CA TYR A 70 -14.59 0.43 -3.54
C TYR A 70 -15.54 1.60 -3.23
N ILE A 71 -15.55 2.10 -1.98
CA ILE A 71 -16.46 3.16 -1.56
C ILE A 71 -16.23 4.46 -2.34
N ASP A 72 -14.97 4.85 -2.54
CA ASP A 72 -14.62 6.13 -3.15
C ASP A 72 -14.73 6.16 -4.67
N PHE A 73 -14.55 5.01 -5.32
CA PHE A 73 -14.60 4.89 -6.78
C PHE A 73 -15.89 4.24 -7.30
N LYS A 74 -16.81 3.75 -6.45
CA LYS A 74 -18.06 3.11 -6.88
C LYS A 74 -18.87 3.90 -7.91
N GLN A 75 -18.86 5.23 -7.85
CA GLN A 75 -19.62 6.07 -8.79
C GLN A 75 -19.08 5.98 -10.23
N ARG A 76 -17.76 5.78 -10.40
CA ARG A 76 -17.12 5.61 -11.70
C ARG A 76 -17.47 4.28 -12.37
N TYR A 77 -17.79 3.26 -11.57
CA TYR A 77 -18.12 1.93 -12.07
C TYR A 77 -19.62 1.67 -12.18
N LYS A 78 -20.47 2.68 -11.98
CA LYS A 78 -21.92 2.52 -12.21
C LYS A 78 -22.20 2.47 -13.71
N LEU A 79 -22.82 1.39 -14.15
CA LEU A 79 -23.37 1.23 -15.49
C LEU A 79 -24.61 2.13 -15.66
N SER A 80 -24.97 2.42 -16.91
CA SER A 80 -26.21 3.13 -17.25
C SER A 80 -27.48 2.44 -16.72
N SER A 81 -27.39 1.14 -16.39
CA SER A 81 -28.45 0.33 -15.76
C SER A 81 -28.54 0.49 -14.23
N GLY A 82 -27.65 1.28 -13.61
CA GLY A 82 -27.57 1.47 -12.15
C GLY A 82 -26.79 0.37 -11.40
N GLN A 83 -26.39 -0.71 -12.08
CA GLN A 83 -25.56 -1.77 -11.51
C GLN A 83 -24.07 -1.38 -11.50
N THR A 84 -23.30 -1.87 -10.52
CA THR A 84 -21.86 -1.64 -10.46
C THR A 84 -21.12 -2.66 -11.32
N ASN A 85 -20.26 -2.21 -12.23
CA ASN A 85 -19.38 -3.07 -13.02
C ASN A 85 -18.21 -3.58 -12.15
N TYR A 86 -18.49 -4.60 -11.33
CA TYR A 86 -17.50 -5.25 -10.47
C TYR A 86 -16.34 -5.88 -11.26
N GLY A 87 -16.57 -6.31 -12.50
CA GLY A 87 -15.52 -6.86 -13.36
C GLY A 87 -14.45 -5.83 -13.69
N LEU A 88 -14.85 -4.61 -14.07
CA LEU A 88 -13.93 -3.52 -14.35
C LEU A 88 -13.20 -3.04 -13.09
N LEU A 89 -13.92 -2.87 -11.98
CA LEU A 89 -13.33 -2.52 -10.68
C LEU A 89 -12.24 -3.53 -10.26
N LYS A 90 -12.56 -4.84 -10.30
CA LYS A 90 -11.61 -5.89 -9.94
C LYS A 90 -10.38 -5.87 -10.84
N LYS A 91 -10.58 -5.63 -12.14
CA LYS A 91 -9.49 -5.53 -13.11
C LYS A 91 -8.55 -4.37 -12.80
N GLU A 92 -9.08 -3.16 -12.57
CA GLU A 92 -8.25 -1.98 -12.25
C GLU A 92 -7.52 -2.15 -10.92
N LEU A 93 -8.16 -2.74 -9.91
CA LEU A 93 -7.53 -3.05 -8.63
C LEU A 93 -6.36 -4.05 -8.80
N ILE A 94 -6.57 -5.13 -9.56
CA ILE A 94 -5.50 -6.11 -9.83
C ILE A 94 -4.37 -5.44 -10.61
N GLN A 95 -4.67 -4.61 -11.61
CA GLN A 95 -3.65 -3.87 -12.36
C GLN A 95 -2.85 -2.94 -11.47
N LEU A 96 -3.50 -2.21 -10.55
CA LEU A 96 -2.84 -1.37 -9.57
C LEU A 96 -1.87 -2.18 -8.71
N ILE A 97 -2.34 -3.25 -8.06
CA ILE A 97 -1.48 -4.09 -7.19
C ILE A 97 -0.33 -4.72 -8.00
N THR A 98 -0.63 -5.24 -9.19
CA THR A 98 0.37 -5.86 -10.07
C THR A 98 1.44 -4.86 -10.51
N SER A 99 1.06 -3.59 -10.72
CA SER A 99 2.01 -2.52 -11.07
C SER A 99 3.01 -2.21 -9.95
N LEU A 100 2.66 -2.48 -8.69
CA LEU A 100 3.56 -2.29 -7.55
C LEU A 100 4.66 -3.38 -7.51
N GLY A 101 4.35 -4.56 -8.08
CA GLY A 101 5.32 -5.56 -8.53
C GLY A 101 6.47 -5.83 -7.57
N ILE A 102 7.70 -5.54 -8.03
CA ILE A 102 8.95 -5.79 -7.30
C ILE A 102 9.00 -4.99 -5.98
N GLY A 103 8.37 -3.80 -5.93
CA GLY A 103 8.33 -2.97 -4.74
C GLY A 103 7.71 -3.69 -3.54
N GLU A 104 6.58 -4.37 -3.74
CA GLU A 104 5.89 -5.12 -2.67
C GLU A 104 6.73 -6.29 -2.14
N ILE A 105 7.44 -7.00 -3.03
CA ILE A 105 8.31 -8.11 -2.64
C ILE A 105 9.47 -7.59 -1.78
N VAL A 106 10.10 -6.48 -2.19
CA VAL A 106 11.16 -5.84 -1.42
C VAL A 106 10.63 -5.32 -0.08
N TYR A 107 9.45 -4.70 -0.09
CA TYR A 107 8.79 -4.23 1.13
C TYR A 107 8.61 -5.38 2.13
N LEU A 108 8.02 -6.50 1.72
CA LEU A 108 7.79 -7.65 2.60
C LEU A 108 9.09 -8.26 3.12
N ALA A 109 10.10 -8.39 2.27
CA ALA A 109 11.40 -8.92 2.66
C ALA A 109 12.12 -8.03 3.69
N VAL A 110 12.15 -6.71 3.44
CA VAL A 110 12.74 -5.73 4.37
C VAL A 110 11.94 -5.68 5.66
N ARG A 111 10.61 -5.69 5.59
CA ARG A 111 9.71 -5.63 6.75
C ARG A 111 9.94 -6.79 7.69
N TRP A 112 9.94 -8.01 7.15
CA TRP A 112 10.15 -9.21 7.95
C TRP A 112 11.56 -9.22 8.54
N THR A 113 12.59 -8.97 7.72
CA THR A 113 13.99 -9.00 8.16
C THR A 113 14.27 -7.95 9.23
N ALA A 114 13.80 -6.70 9.04
CA ALA A 114 14.03 -5.62 9.98
C ALA A 114 13.32 -5.87 11.32
N GLN A 115 12.06 -6.32 11.30
CA GLN A 115 11.34 -6.60 12.54
C GLN A 115 11.98 -7.76 13.31
N TYR A 116 12.32 -8.86 12.62
CA TYR A 116 13.02 -9.99 13.24
C TYR A 116 14.36 -9.54 13.84
N TYR A 117 15.13 -8.74 13.10
CA TYR A 117 16.40 -8.21 13.58
C TYR A 117 16.22 -7.33 14.83
N PHE A 118 15.22 -6.45 14.87
CA PHE A 118 14.97 -5.61 16.04
C PHE A 118 14.52 -6.40 17.26
N LEU A 119 13.68 -7.43 17.09
CA LEU A 119 13.29 -8.31 18.19
C LEU A 119 14.50 -9.05 18.78
N ASN A 120 15.41 -9.56 17.94
CA ASN A 120 16.65 -10.21 18.41
C ASN A 120 17.60 -9.23 19.15
N LEU A 121 17.49 -7.92 18.88
CA LEU A 121 18.19 -6.88 19.64
C LEU A 121 17.48 -6.53 20.96
N ASN A 122 16.44 -7.27 21.34
CA ASN A 122 15.60 -7.06 22.52
C ASN A 122 14.89 -5.69 22.52
N PHE A 123 14.53 -5.19 21.33
CA PHE A 123 13.64 -4.03 21.25
C PHE A 123 12.24 -4.44 21.70
N GLU A 124 11.51 -3.50 22.30
CA GLU A 124 10.10 -3.72 22.61
C GLU A 124 9.33 -4.07 21.33
N PRO A 125 8.49 -5.14 21.31
CA PRO A 125 7.84 -5.61 20.08
C PRO A 125 7.01 -4.54 19.35
N TYR A 126 6.35 -3.67 20.12
CA TYR A 126 5.67 -2.49 19.57
C TYR A 126 6.62 -1.60 18.74
N LEU A 127 7.77 -1.21 19.32
CA LEU A 127 8.77 -0.36 18.68
C LEU A 127 9.50 -1.07 17.53
N ALA A 128 9.78 -2.36 17.68
CA ALA A 128 10.37 -3.20 16.63
C ALA A 128 9.46 -3.21 15.39
N SER A 129 8.16 -3.45 15.58
CA SER A 129 7.20 -3.43 14.48
C SER A 129 7.08 -2.03 13.87
N LEU A 130 6.91 -0.98 14.66
CA LEU A 130 6.76 0.39 14.13
C LEU A 130 7.98 0.83 13.31
N SER A 131 9.19 0.56 13.80
CA SER A 131 10.45 0.96 13.17
C SER A 131 10.69 0.19 11.87
N ALA A 132 10.44 -1.12 11.89
CA ALA A 132 10.58 -1.95 10.70
C ALA A 132 9.57 -1.54 9.61
N GLU A 133 8.37 -1.07 9.98
CA GLU A 133 7.40 -0.53 9.02
C GLU A 133 7.92 0.71 8.34
N ALA A 134 8.38 1.68 9.15
CA ALA A 134 8.90 2.95 8.65
C ALA A 134 10.08 2.73 7.67
N ILE A 135 11.04 1.87 8.03
CA ILE A 135 12.19 1.55 7.17
C ILE A 135 11.73 0.88 5.87
N SER A 136 10.77 -0.05 5.96
CA SER A 136 10.27 -0.76 4.79
C SER A 136 9.55 0.16 3.82
N ILE A 137 8.77 1.13 4.32
CA ILE A 137 8.12 2.16 3.50
C ILE A 137 9.17 3.00 2.77
N VAL A 138 10.24 3.42 3.46
CA VAL A 138 11.33 4.19 2.84
C VAL A 138 12.01 3.38 1.73
N CYS A 139 12.34 2.11 1.99
CA CYS A 139 12.92 1.22 0.99
C CYS A 139 11.99 0.99 -0.21
N TYR A 140 10.69 0.79 0.05
CA TYR A 140 9.67 0.65 -0.99
C TYR A 140 9.62 1.88 -1.89
N LEU A 141 9.52 3.09 -1.31
CA LEU A 141 9.48 4.33 -2.06
C LEU A 141 10.74 4.54 -2.92
N PHE A 142 11.90 4.15 -2.40
CA PHE A 142 13.16 4.18 -3.13
C PHE A 142 13.15 3.24 -4.34
N VAL A 143 12.71 1.99 -4.16
CA VAL A 143 12.62 0.99 -5.25
C VAL A 143 11.62 1.42 -6.32
N VAL A 144 10.44 1.91 -5.93
CA VAL A 144 9.43 2.40 -6.87
C VAL A 144 9.95 3.62 -7.64
N SER A 145 10.66 4.53 -6.97
CA SER A 145 11.24 5.72 -7.61
C SER A 145 12.30 5.36 -8.65
N ILE A 146 13.15 4.37 -8.36
CA ILE A 146 14.15 3.86 -9.32
C ILE A 146 13.47 3.13 -10.48
N SER A 147 12.49 2.28 -10.18
CA SER A 147 11.76 1.53 -11.20
C SER A 147 11.06 2.46 -12.18
N GLY A 148 10.44 3.54 -11.69
CA GLY A 148 9.83 4.57 -12.55
C GLY A 148 10.84 5.30 -13.45
N LYS A 149 12.06 5.53 -12.98
CA LYS A 149 13.15 6.12 -13.79
C LYS A 149 13.65 5.15 -14.86
N ILE A 150 13.84 3.87 -14.53
CA ILE A 150 14.34 2.84 -15.46
C ILE A 150 13.33 2.54 -16.58
N VAL A 151 12.04 2.50 -16.26
CA VAL A 151 10.97 2.25 -17.24
C VAL A 151 10.73 3.46 -18.16
N GLY A 152 11.38 4.60 -17.92
CA GLY A 152 11.33 5.73 -18.84
C GLY A 152 10.01 6.51 -18.78
N LEU A 153 9.32 6.51 -17.64
CA LEU A 153 8.16 7.41 -17.41
C LEU A 153 8.56 8.91 -17.41
N PHE A 154 9.87 9.20 -17.44
CA PHE A 154 10.45 10.53 -17.63
C PHE A 154 11.31 10.62 -18.90
N LYS A 155 10.92 9.94 -19.99
CA LYS A 155 11.41 10.36 -21.31
C LYS A 155 10.78 11.70 -21.61
N ASP A 156 11.55 12.77 -21.44
CA ASP A 156 11.28 14.03 -22.13
C ASP A 156 11.21 13.73 -23.63
N ASP A 157 10.06 14.05 -24.24
CA ASP A 157 9.88 14.11 -25.69
C ASP A 157 10.72 15.26 -26.27
N ASN A 158 12.04 15.15 -26.20
CA ASN A 158 12.98 16.05 -26.87
C ASN A 158 14.12 15.24 -27.47
N LYS A 159 13.87 14.72 -28.68
CA LYS A 159 14.79 14.72 -29.83
C LYS A 159 14.08 14.33 -31.11
#